data_AF-A0A6M7XHD8-F1
#
_entry.id   AF-A0A6M7XHD8-F1
#
_cell.length_a   1.000
_cell.length_b   1.000
_cell.length_c   1.000
_cell.angle_alpha   90.00
_cell.angle_beta   90.00
_cell.angle_gamma   90.00
#
_symmetry.space_group_name_H-M   'P 1'
#
loop_
_entity.id
_entity.type
_entity.pdbx_description
1 polymer ?
#
loop_
_entity_poly.entity_id
_entity_poly.type
_entity_poly.pdbx_seq_one_letter_code
_entity_poly.pdbx_strand_id
1 'polypeptide(L)'
;MPSTVMLYAWATPAFVSGSPLDHTWVTSYDNQLHQYANAGAVAAAGQDYWFCWGSYHATGGVPGNPAGSLGKQAGHLALARCLVQPNADSASVPAAQGTILIYGIDGVCHQLANQVLYATTGTRLTVRTARGYGASSFLYGTYGLRHTAWASKILSCTGASVSAAGGAGGVTRMQGLPDDFEDHARAMLADEEPELLARLLSLKGEVQNFTAQRLPGFAPPSADTINARNQHLIDQAALLLGPKHFERVFGFPPGEKINLVDPSVISGNRSK
;
A
#
# COMPACT_ATOMS: atom_id res chain seq x y z
N MET A 1 -14.55 -16.07 -21.27
CA MET A 1 -13.48 -15.18 -20.78
C MET A 1 -13.81 -14.77 -19.35
N PRO A 2 -12.84 -14.65 -18.43
CA PRO A 2 -13.12 -14.13 -17.09
C PRO A 2 -13.70 -12.71 -17.22
N SER A 3 -14.89 -12.48 -16.65
CA SER A 3 -15.57 -11.19 -16.70
C SER A 3 -14.74 -10.13 -15.99
N THR A 4 -14.50 -9.01 -16.67
CA THR A 4 -13.88 -7.83 -16.06
C THR A 4 -14.94 -6.93 -15.44
N VAL A 5 -14.57 -6.23 -14.37
CA VAL A 5 -15.37 -5.17 -13.75
C VAL A 5 -14.49 -3.92 -13.60
N MET A 6 -15.09 -2.75 -13.40
CA MET A 6 -14.30 -1.60 -12.95
C MET A 6 -13.93 -1.77 -11.48
N LEU A 7 -12.64 -1.65 -11.19
CA LEU A 7 -12.14 -1.45 -9.83
C LEU A 7 -11.81 0.02 -9.65
N TYR A 8 -12.21 0.58 -8.51
CA TYR A 8 -12.03 1.99 -8.16
C TYR A 8 -11.14 2.08 -6.93
N ALA A 9 -10.16 2.98 -6.97
CA ALA A 9 -9.27 3.27 -5.86
C ALA A 9 -9.65 4.61 -5.23
N TRP A 10 -9.67 4.67 -3.90
CA TRP A 10 -10.15 5.81 -3.14
C TRP A 10 -9.20 6.21 -2.01
N ALA A 11 -9.35 7.44 -1.54
CA ALA A 11 -8.60 8.03 -0.44
C ALA A 11 -9.47 8.88 0.49
N THR A 12 -9.07 8.91 1.76
CA THR A 12 -9.53 9.82 2.83
C THR A 12 -8.33 10.14 3.73
N PRO A 13 -8.28 11.26 4.48
CA PRO A 13 -7.19 11.51 5.42
C PRO A 13 -7.04 10.37 6.43
N ALA A 14 -5.81 9.98 6.69
CA ALA A 14 -5.50 8.90 7.62
C ALA A 14 -5.61 9.37 9.08
N PHE A 15 -6.51 8.72 9.85
CA PHE A 15 -6.63 8.62 11.33
C PHE A 15 -6.73 9.90 12.17
N VAL A 16 -6.10 11.01 11.78
CA VAL A 16 -6.09 12.30 12.48
C VAL A 16 -6.35 13.44 11.51
N SER A 17 -7.05 14.48 11.99
CA SER A 17 -7.24 15.72 11.25
C SER A 17 -5.87 16.34 10.91
N GLY A 18 -5.70 16.76 9.65
CA GLY A 18 -4.44 17.34 9.17
C GLY A 18 -3.35 16.33 8.83
N SER A 19 -3.62 15.01 8.84
CA SER A 19 -2.64 14.01 8.42
C SER A 19 -2.17 14.25 6.98
N PRO A 20 -0.84 14.24 6.71
CA PRO A 20 -0.29 14.29 5.36
C PRO A 20 -0.41 12.94 4.63
N LEU A 21 -1.00 11.95 5.28
CA LEU A 21 -1.18 10.61 4.75
C LEU A 21 -2.65 10.37 4.45
N ASP A 22 -2.89 9.60 3.40
CA ASP A 22 -4.22 9.09 3.11
C ASP A 22 -4.36 7.64 3.58
N HIS A 23 -5.57 7.28 4.00
CA HIS A 23 -6.01 5.91 4.03
C HIS A 23 -6.65 5.57 2.68
N THR A 24 -6.34 4.40 2.13
CA THR A 24 -6.85 3.97 0.83
C THR A 24 -7.64 2.67 0.91
N TRP A 25 -8.69 2.57 0.10
CA TRP A 25 -9.48 1.36 -0.09
C TRP A 25 -9.84 1.16 -1.56
N VAL A 26 -10.41 0.00 -1.88
CA VAL A 26 -10.82 -0.37 -3.25
C VAL A 26 -12.27 -0.81 -3.24
N THR A 27 -12.99 -0.54 -4.33
CA THR A 27 -14.37 -1.00 -4.53
C THR A 27 -14.61 -1.50 -5.96
N SER A 28 -15.63 -2.34 -6.15
CA SER A 28 -16.15 -2.73 -7.48
C SER A 28 -17.21 -1.76 -8.03
N TYR A 29 -17.49 -0.68 -7.31
CA TYR A 29 -18.54 0.29 -7.61
C TYR A 29 -18.02 1.72 -7.38
N ASP A 30 -18.68 2.69 -8.00
CA ASP A 30 -18.33 4.09 -7.83
C ASP A 30 -18.98 4.66 -6.55
N ASN A 31 -18.19 4.89 -5.49
CA ASN A 31 -18.68 5.43 -4.20
C ASN A 31 -19.26 6.85 -4.32
N GLN A 32 -18.99 7.57 -5.42
CA GLN A 32 -19.59 8.89 -5.66
C GLN A 32 -20.99 8.77 -6.25
N LEU A 33 -21.29 7.66 -6.92
CA LEU A 33 -22.60 7.42 -7.53
C LEU A 33 -23.51 6.57 -6.65
N HIS A 34 -22.95 5.60 -5.94
CA HIS A 34 -23.69 4.67 -5.09
C HIS A 34 -23.02 4.58 -3.72
N GLN A 35 -23.62 5.24 -2.74
CA GLN A 35 -23.17 5.18 -1.35
C GLN A 35 -23.97 4.12 -0.61
N TYR A 36 -23.28 3.14 -0.03
CA TYR A 36 -23.88 2.17 0.85
C TYR A 36 -23.68 2.61 2.31
N ALA A 37 -24.58 2.19 3.20
CA ALA A 37 -24.49 2.56 4.61
C ALA A 37 -23.33 1.86 5.34
N ASN A 38 -22.96 0.65 4.89
CA ASN A 38 -21.90 -0.18 5.46
C ASN A 38 -21.51 -1.31 4.50
N ALA A 39 -20.44 -2.04 4.82
CA ALA A 39 -19.99 -3.18 4.01
C ALA A 39 -21.01 -4.33 3.90
N GLY A 40 -21.92 -4.48 4.87
CA GLY A 40 -23.02 -5.45 4.78
C GLY A 40 -24.00 -5.09 3.65
N ALA A 41 -24.32 -3.81 3.50
CA ALA A 41 -25.16 -3.31 2.41
C ALA A 41 -24.47 -3.44 1.03
N VAL A 42 -23.14 -3.25 0.98
CA VAL A 42 -22.33 -3.52 -0.23
C VAL A 42 -22.46 -4.99 -0.64
N ALA A 43 -22.23 -5.91 0.31
CA ALA A 43 -22.32 -7.34 0.05
C ALA A 43 -23.74 -7.77 -0.38
N ALA A 44 -24.78 -7.23 0.26
CA ALA A 44 -26.18 -7.47 -0.10
C ALA A 44 -26.53 -7.00 -1.53
N ALA A 45 -25.83 -5.98 -2.03
CA ALA A 45 -25.97 -5.48 -3.40
C ALA A 45 -25.11 -6.25 -4.43
N GLY A 46 -24.42 -7.33 -4.02
CA GLY A 46 -23.54 -8.10 -4.89
C GLY A 46 -22.26 -7.38 -5.30
N GLN A 47 -21.89 -6.31 -4.57
CA GLN A 47 -20.69 -5.51 -4.79
C GLN A 47 -19.58 -5.91 -3.81
N ASP A 48 -18.37 -5.37 -4.04
CA ASP A 48 -17.18 -5.64 -3.25
C ASP A 48 -16.56 -4.35 -2.70
N TYR A 49 -16.22 -4.37 -1.42
CA TYR A 49 -15.47 -3.34 -0.72
C TYR A 49 -14.26 -3.96 0.00
N TRP A 50 -13.06 -3.47 -0.29
CA TRP A 50 -11.83 -3.93 0.34
C TRP A 50 -11.32 -2.88 1.34
N PHE A 51 -11.42 -3.17 2.64
CA PHE A 51 -11.07 -2.26 3.73
C PHE A 51 -9.60 -1.83 3.77
N CYS A 52 -8.70 -2.68 3.26
CA CYS A 52 -7.27 -2.39 3.20
C CYS A 52 -6.69 -1.93 4.55
N TRP A 53 -6.98 -2.65 5.64
CA TRP A 53 -6.59 -2.29 7.02
C TRP A 53 -7.24 -1.03 7.65
N GLY A 54 -8.18 -0.35 6.98
CA GLY A 54 -8.95 0.76 7.57
C GLY A 54 -10.40 0.39 7.91
N SER A 55 -11.24 1.42 8.07
CA SER A 55 -12.67 1.29 8.35
C SER A 55 -13.50 1.40 7.06
N TYR A 56 -14.82 1.24 7.19
CA TYR A 56 -15.72 1.46 6.08
C TYR A 56 -15.87 2.97 5.79
N HIS A 57 -15.72 3.35 4.53
CA HIS A 57 -15.90 4.71 4.05
C HIS A 57 -16.95 4.72 2.94
N ALA A 58 -18.09 5.36 3.22
CA ALA A 58 -19.14 5.55 2.22
C ALA A 58 -18.68 6.48 1.09
N THR A 59 -17.81 7.44 1.41
CA THR A 59 -17.27 8.43 0.48
C THR A 59 -15.77 8.63 0.68
N GLY A 60 -15.09 9.03 -0.39
CA GLY A 60 -13.74 9.60 -0.32
C GLY A 60 -13.75 11.11 -0.14
N GLY A 61 -12.54 11.65 -0.06
CA GLY A 61 -12.29 13.08 -0.05
C GLY A 61 -11.06 13.41 0.75
N VAL A 62 -10.10 14.09 0.13
CA VAL A 62 -8.85 14.55 0.75
C VAL A 62 -8.62 16.03 0.40
N PRO A 63 -7.80 16.78 1.16
CA PRO A 63 -7.40 18.12 0.77
C PRO A 63 -6.88 18.15 -0.68
N GLY A 64 -7.48 19.01 -1.52
CA GLY A 64 -7.14 19.13 -2.94
C GLY A 64 -7.82 18.13 -3.88
N ASN A 65 -8.45 17.06 -3.36
CA ASN A 65 -9.25 16.10 -4.15
C ASN A 65 -10.53 15.72 -3.37
N PRO A 66 -11.60 16.52 -3.47
CA PRO A 66 -12.81 16.33 -2.68
C PRO A 66 -13.57 15.04 -3.02
N ALA A 67 -13.37 14.47 -4.22
CA ALA A 67 -13.95 13.17 -4.58
C ALA A 67 -13.19 12.00 -3.96
N GLY A 68 -11.92 12.20 -3.57
CA GLY A 68 -11.03 11.16 -3.08
C GLY A 68 -10.73 10.05 -4.08
N SER A 69 -11.08 10.21 -5.36
CA SER A 69 -10.80 9.20 -6.38
C SER A 69 -9.31 9.23 -6.73
N LEU A 70 -8.67 8.07 -6.69
CA LEU A 70 -7.27 7.88 -7.09
C LEU A 70 -7.14 7.29 -8.50
N GLY A 71 -8.24 6.77 -9.05
CA GLY A 71 -8.30 6.18 -10.38
C GLY A 71 -9.30 5.03 -10.45
N LYS A 72 -9.55 4.56 -11.67
CA LYS A 72 -10.37 3.37 -11.94
C LYS A 72 -9.86 2.63 -13.17
N GLN A 73 -9.99 1.31 -13.16
CA GLN A 73 -9.53 0.48 -14.27
C GLN A 73 -10.27 -0.87 -14.32
N ALA A 74 -10.39 -1.43 -15.53
CA ALA A 74 -10.91 -2.78 -15.69
C ALA A 74 -10.01 -3.78 -14.96
N GLY A 75 -10.61 -4.74 -14.28
CA GLY A 75 -9.88 -5.81 -13.61
C GLY A 75 -10.69 -7.11 -13.51
N HIS A 76 -9.98 -8.21 -13.29
CA HIS A 76 -10.59 -9.53 -13.12
C HIS A 76 -11.10 -9.68 -11.69
N LEU A 77 -12.42 -9.62 -11.50
CA LEU A 77 -13.01 -9.62 -10.16
C LEU A 77 -12.67 -10.88 -9.36
N ALA A 78 -12.67 -12.05 -10.01
CA ALA A 78 -12.31 -13.31 -9.38
C ALA A 78 -10.86 -13.31 -8.86
N LEU A 79 -9.94 -12.69 -9.60
CA LEU A 79 -8.55 -12.54 -9.19
C LEU A 79 -8.45 -11.58 -7.99
N ALA A 80 -9.10 -10.41 -8.05
CA ALA A 80 -9.12 -9.45 -6.93
C ALA A 80 -9.64 -10.10 -5.63
N ARG A 81 -10.75 -10.83 -5.71
CA ARG A 81 -11.35 -11.60 -4.60
C ARG A 81 -10.43 -12.68 -4.05
N CYS A 82 -9.66 -13.36 -4.91
CA CYS A 82 -8.70 -14.37 -4.47
C CYS A 82 -7.49 -13.76 -3.74
N LEU A 83 -6.96 -12.66 -4.27
CA LEU A 83 -5.79 -11.97 -3.72
C LEU A 83 -6.12 -11.39 -2.34
N VAL A 84 -7.28 -10.75 -2.19
CA VAL A 84 -7.75 -10.19 -0.93
C VAL A 84 -9.27 -10.41 -0.85
N GLN A 85 -9.75 -10.99 0.25
CA GLN A 85 -11.20 -11.16 0.46
C GLN A 85 -11.88 -9.79 0.66
N PRO A 86 -12.91 -9.44 -0.13
CA PRO A 86 -13.70 -8.24 0.09
C PRO A 86 -14.76 -8.42 1.17
N ASN A 87 -15.39 -7.31 1.56
CA ASN A 87 -16.51 -7.24 2.49
C ASN A 87 -16.20 -7.86 3.87
N ALA A 88 -14.92 -7.89 4.22
CA ALA A 88 -14.40 -8.43 5.46
C ALA A 88 -13.31 -7.51 6.00
N ASP A 89 -13.29 -7.30 7.32
CA ASP A 89 -12.30 -6.44 7.98
C ASP A 89 -10.93 -7.13 8.00
N SER A 90 -9.93 -6.50 7.36
CA SER A 90 -8.55 -6.96 7.34
C SER A 90 -7.94 -7.11 8.73
N ALA A 91 -8.43 -6.40 9.75
CA ALA A 91 -7.93 -6.53 11.11
C ALA A 91 -8.26 -7.88 11.76
N SER A 92 -9.41 -8.47 11.40
CA SER A 92 -9.95 -9.67 12.05
C SER A 92 -10.05 -10.88 11.14
N VAL A 93 -10.02 -10.69 9.81
CA VAL A 93 -10.19 -11.76 8.82
C VAL A 93 -8.89 -11.97 8.04
N PRO A 94 -8.13 -13.05 8.29
CA PRO A 94 -6.84 -13.29 7.62
C PRO A 94 -6.90 -13.28 6.09
N ALA A 95 -7.99 -13.79 5.49
CA ALA A 95 -8.16 -13.78 4.04
C ALA A 95 -8.33 -12.36 3.45
N ALA A 96 -8.72 -11.37 4.26
CA ALA A 96 -8.83 -9.96 3.88
C ALA A 96 -7.52 -9.18 4.09
N GLN A 97 -6.44 -9.83 4.53
CA GLN A 97 -5.13 -9.20 4.78
C GLN A 97 -4.19 -9.29 3.57
N GLY A 98 -4.54 -10.06 2.53
CA GLY A 98 -3.62 -10.36 1.44
C GLY A 98 -2.34 -11.00 1.98
N THR A 99 -1.20 -10.33 1.80
CA THR A 99 0.08 -10.69 2.45
C THR A 99 0.62 -9.64 3.39
N ILE A 100 -0.21 -8.66 3.78
CA ILE A 100 0.09 -7.68 4.81
C ILE A 100 -0.45 -8.24 6.12
N LEU A 101 0.25 -9.19 6.74
CA LEU A 101 -0.26 -9.95 7.89
C LEU A 101 -0.12 -9.16 9.19
N ILE A 102 0.90 -8.30 9.27
CA ILE A 102 1.16 -7.41 10.40
C ILE A 102 1.18 -5.98 9.88
N TYR A 103 0.13 -5.22 10.17
CA TYR A 103 0.01 -3.81 9.78
C TYR A 103 1.16 -2.96 10.33
N GLY A 104 1.76 -2.12 9.49
CA GLY A 104 2.92 -1.29 9.84
C GLY A 104 4.26 -2.04 9.85
N ILE A 105 4.25 -3.37 9.72
CA ILE A 105 5.47 -4.18 9.57
C ILE A 105 5.57 -4.72 8.15
N ASP A 106 4.56 -5.45 7.67
CA ASP A 106 4.57 -6.02 6.32
C ASP A 106 4.18 -4.98 5.25
N GLY A 107 3.47 -3.93 5.67
CA GLY A 107 2.95 -2.85 4.83
C GLY A 107 1.80 -2.12 5.51
N VAL A 108 1.21 -1.16 4.81
CA VAL A 108 0.04 -0.40 5.28
C VAL A 108 -1.11 -0.49 4.26
N CYS A 109 -2.14 0.34 4.42
CA CYS A 109 -3.33 0.32 3.57
C CYS A 109 -3.02 0.48 2.07
N HIS A 110 -2.00 1.27 1.74
CA HIS A 110 -1.55 1.46 0.36
C HIS A 110 -1.13 0.14 -0.31
N GLN A 111 -0.30 -0.65 0.38
CA GLN A 111 0.20 -1.92 -0.15
C GLN A 111 -0.94 -2.93 -0.30
N LEU A 112 -1.87 -2.99 0.67
CA LEU A 112 -3.01 -3.90 0.57
C LEU A 112 -3.98 -3.50 -0.55
N ALA A 113 -4.23 -2.19 -0.74
CA ALA A 113 -5.01 -1.69 -1.87
C ALA A 113 -4.35 -2.05 -3.21
N ASN A 114 -3.03 -1.87 -3.32
CA ASN A 114 -2.28 -2.29 -4.51
C ASN A 114 -2.36 -3.80 -4.77
N GLN A 115 -2.38 -4.65 -3.73
CA GLN A 115 -2.59 -6.10 -3.91
C GLN A 115 -3.97 -6.41 -4.52
N VAL A 116 -5.02 -5.66 -4.18
CA VAL A 116 -6.33 -5.78 -4.85
C VAL A 116 -6.22 -5.32 -6.31
N LEU A 117 -5.63 -4.15 -6.53
CA LEU A 117 -5.52 -3.50 -7.85
C LEU A 117 -4.56 -4.22 -8.80
N TYR A 118 -3.75 -5.15 -8.30
CA TYR A 118 -2.97 -6.08 -9.12
C TYR A 118 -3.83 -6.83 -10.14
N ALA A 119 -5.13 -7.03 -9.83
CA ALA A 119 -6.09 -7.68 -10.72
C ALA A 119 -6.52 -6.82 -11.92
N THR A 120 -6.08 -5.57 -12.03
CA THR A 120 -6.39 -4.69 -13.16
C THR A 120 -5.66 -5.09 -14.44
N THR A 121 -6.27 -4.85 -15.60
CA THR A 121 -5.78 -5.25 -16.93
C THR A 121 -4.98 -4.13 -17.58
N GLY A 122 -3.89 -4.43 -18.28
CA GLY A 122 -3.02 -3.42 -18.90
C GLY A 122 -1.95 -2.90 -17.93
N THR A 123 -1.66 -1.60 -17.96
CA THR A 123 -0.76 -0.98 -16.97
C THR A 123 -1.45 -0.97 -15.61
N ARG A 124 -0.95 -1.75 -14.65
CA ARG A 124 -1.60 -1.95 -13.34
C ARG A 124 -1.91 -0.61 -12.66
N LEU A 125 -3.16 -0.43 -12.23
CA LEU A 125 -3.54 0.68 -11.37
C LEU A 125 -2.90 0.48 -9.98
N THR A 126 -2.41 1.55 -9.39
CA THR A 126 -1.95 1.59 -8.00
C THR A 126 -2.47 2.86 -7.34
N VAL A 127 -2.39 2.92 -6.01
CA VAL A 127 -2.76 4.12 -5.24
C VAL A 127 -1.65 5.18 -5.22
N ARG A 128 -0.80 5.23 -6.25
CA ARG A 128 0.41 6.07 -6.28
C ARG A 128 0.19 7.57 -6.18
N THR A 129 -1.04 8.02 -6.40
CA THR A 129 -1.47 9.42 -6.29
C THR A 129 -1.98 9.77 -4.89
N ALA A 130 -2.05 8.82 -3.97
CA ALA A 130 -2.42 9.07 -2.57
C ALA A 130 -1.31 9.85 -1.84
N ARG A 131 -1.69 10.75 -0.93
CA ARG A 131 -0.73 11.49 -0.11
C ARG A 131 0.00 10.53 0.83
N GLY A 132 1.31 10.71 0.96
CA GLY A 132 2.16 9.80 1.73
C GLY A 132 2.53 8.49 1.04
N TYR A 133 2.06 8.26 -0.20
CA TYR A 133 2.39 7.05 -0.93
C TYR A 133 3.91 6.87 -1.10
N GLY A 134 4.63 7.94 -1.46
CA GLY A 134 6.08 7.92 -1.60
C GLY A 134 6.80 7.41 -0.35
N ALA A 135 6.41 7.88 0.83
CA ALA A 135 6.95 7.41 2.11
C ALA A 135 6.64 5.92 2.36
N SER A 136 5.38 5.52 2.17
CA SER A 136 4.98 4.12 2.39
C SER A 136 5.66 3.16 1.39
N SER A 137 5.84 3.56 0.13
CA SER A 137 6.44 2.73 -0.91
C SER A 137 7.97 2.67 -0.76
N PHE A 138 8.60 3.74 -0.28
CA PHE A 138 9.99 3.71 0.16
C PHE A 138 10.21 2.66 1.25
N LEU A 139 9.37 2.66 2.30
CA LEU A 139 9.49 1.76 3.45
C LEU A 139 9.08 0.31 3.16
N TYR A 140 7.98 0.12 2.42
CA TYR A 140 7.31 -1.19 2.28
C TYR A 140 7.24 -1.70 0.84
N GLY A 141 7.68 -0.92 -0.14
CA GLY A 141 7.50 -1.22 -1.56
C GLY A 141 6.05 -1.07 -2.03
N THR A 142 5.80 -1.33 -3.31
CA THR A 142 4.47 -1.19 -3.92
C THR A 142 3.44 -2.17 -3.36
N TYR A 143 3.85 -3.40 -3.03
CA TYR A 143 2.94 -4.49 -2.61
C TYR A 143 3.24 -5.05 -1.21
N GLY A 144 4.13 -4.42 -0.43
CA GLY A 144 4.54 -4.89 0.89
C GLY A 144 5.87 -5.67 0.88
N LEU A 145 6.39 -5.95 2.07
CA LEU A 145 7.72 -6.54 2.28
C LEU A 145 7.75 -8.07 2.17
N ARG A 146 6.59 -8.73 2.18
CA ARG A 146 6.47 -10.19 2.13
C ARG A 146 6.55 -10.72 0.69
N HIS A 147 7.61 -10.35 -0.04
CA HIS A 147 7.76 -10.60 -1.49
C HIS A 147 7.53 -12.05 -1.91
N THR A 148 8.12 -13.04 -1.21
CA THR A 148 7.93 -14.46 -1.52
C THR A 148 6.49 -14.91 -1.29
N ALA A 149 5.84 -14.44 -0.23
CA ALA A 149 4.44 -14.76 0.04
C ALA A 149 3.53 -14.13 -1.02
N TRP A 150 3.83 -12.90 -1.44
CA TRP A 150 3.09 -12.20 -2.49
C TRP A 150 3.21 -12.89 -3.85
N ALA A 151 4.42 -13.29 -4.24
CA ALA A 151 4.64 -14.09 -5.45
C ALA A 151 3.83 -15.41 -5.43
N SER A 152 3.89 -16.16 -4.33
CA SER A 152 3.12 -17.39 -4.16
C SER A 152 1.61 -17.17 -4.20
N LYS A 153 1.13 -16.05 -3.64
CA LYS A 153 -0.29 -15.67 -3.65
C LYS A 153 -0.78 -15.33 -5.06
N ILE A 154 0.03 -14.62 -5.86
CA ILE A 154 -0.29 -14.37 -7.27
C ILE A 154 -0.41 -15.70 -8.01
N LEU A 155 0.60 -16.57 -7.91
CA LEU A 155 0.62 -17.85 -8.61
C LEU A 155 -0.58 -18.73 -8.26
N SER A 156 -0.94 -18.81 -6.98
CA SER A 156 -2.10 -19.60 -6.54
C SER A 156 -3.43 -19.04 -7.03
N CYS A 157 -3.55 -17.71 -7.15
CA CYS A 157 -4.77 -17.05 -7.62
C CYS A 157 -4.90 -16.98 -9.15
N THR A 158 -3.79 -16.98 -9.89
CA THR A 158 -3.81 -16.99 -11.36
C THR A 158 -3.84 -18.40 -11.95
N GLY A 159 -3.67 -19.44 -11.14
CA GLY A 159 -3.64 -20.83 -11.59
C GLY A 159 -2.42 -21.16 -12.47
N ALA A 160 -1.34 -20.38 -12.36
CA ALA A 160 -0.11 -20.65 -13.09
C ALA A 160 0.67 -21.76 -12.37
N SER A 161 0.76 -22.94 -12.99
CA SER A 161 1.61 -24.04 -12.55
C SER A 161 3.08 -23.68 -12.75
N VAL A 162 3.92 -23.88 -11.72
CA VAL A 162 5.36 -23.62 -11.80
C VAL A 162 6.08 -24.91 -12.21
N SER A 163 6.77 -24.89 -13.35
CA SER A 163 7.96 -25.72 -13.52
C SER A 163 9.04 -25.16 -12.61
N ALA A 164 9.36 -25.88 -11.53
CA ALA A 164 10.36 -25.47 -10.56
C ALA A 164 11.73 -25.28 -11.22
N ALA A 165 12.24 -24.05 -11.21
CA ALA A 165 13.64 -23.77 -11.45
C ALA A 165 14.20 -23.08 -10.21
N GLY A 166 15.23 -23.70 -9.63
CA GLY A 166 15.75 -23.43 -8.30
C GLY A 166 16.42 -22.07 -8.09
N GLY A 167 16.56 -21.74 -6.81
CA GLY A 167 17.34 -20.60 -6.33
C GLY A 167 17.25 -20.53 -4.81
N ALA A 168 18.27 -21.07 -4.14
CA ALA A 168 18.45 -20.96 -2.70
C ALA A 168 18.73 -19.51 -2.27
N GLY A 169 18.10 -19.08 -1.17
CA GLY A 169 18.64 -18.09 -0.24
C GLY A 169 19.13 -16.76 -0.81
N GLY A 170 18.20 -15.89 -1.22
CA GLY A 170 18.46 -14.48 -1.48
C GLY A 170 17.16 -13.70 -1.55
N VAL A 171 17.16 -12.43 -1.14
CA VAL A 171 16.04 -11.50 -1.28
C VAL A 171 15.73 -11.36 -2.76
N THR A 172 14.86 -12.22 -3.28
CA THR A 172 14.47 -12.18 -4.69
C THR A 172 13.58 -10.96 -4.82
N ARG A 173 14.10 -9.86 -5.40
CA ARG A 173 13.24 -8.82 -5.99
C ARG A 173 12.19 -9.56 -6.82
N MET A 174 10.93 -9.17 -6.73
CA MET A 174 9.89 -9.73 -7.59
C MET A 174 10.19 -9.29 -9.04
N GLN A 175 11.01 -10.08 -9.72
CA GLN A 175 11.42 -9.81 -11.10
C GLN A 175 10.16 -9.68 -11.95
N GLY A 176 9.97 -8.51 -12.56
CA GLY A 176 8.85 -8.22 -13.46
C GLY A 176 7.63 -7.53 -12.85
N LEU A 177 7.62 -7.20 -11.55
CA LEU A 177 6.61 -6.28 -11.00
C LEU A 177 7.15 -4.84 -10.95
N PRO A 178 6.31 -3.84 -11.26
CA PRO A 178 6.69 -2.43 -11.15
C PRO A 178 7.00 -2.06 -9.69
N ASP A 179 8.02 -1.22 -9.51
CA ASP A 179 8.35 -0.57 -8.24
C ASP A 179 8.06 0.92 -8.41
N ASP A 180 6.85 1.32 -8.00
CA ASP A 180 6.35 2.67 -8.23
C ASP A 180 7.26 3.76 -7.63
N PHE A 181 7.97 3.46 -6.53
CA PHE A 181 8.89 4.43 -5.95
C PHE A 181 10.15 4.56 -6.80
N GLU A 182 10.73 3.43 -7.24
CA GLU A 182 11.89 3.46 -8.12
C GLU A 182 11.57 4.17 -9.44
N ASP A 183 10.41 3.91 -10.04
CA ASP A 183 9.95 4.58 -11.26
C ASP A 183 9.78 6.09 -11.07
N HIS A 184 9.14 6.51 -9.96
CA HIS A 184 8.98 7.93 -9.63
C HIS A 184 10.31 8.62 -9.33
N ALA A 185 11.17 7.99 -8.52
CA ALA A 185 12.49 8.53 -8.20
C ALA A 185 13.35 8.69 -9.45
N ARG A 186 13.30 7.74 -10.39
CA ARG A 186 13.95 7.85 -11.70
C ARG A 186 13.41 9.03 -12.49
N ALA A 187 12.09 9.17 -12.58
CA ALA A 187 11.48 10.29 -13.28
C ALA A 187 11.86 11.66 -12.69
N MET A 188 12.13 11.73 -11.38
CA MET A 188 12.48 12.98 -10.71
C MET A 188 13.97 13.32 -10.72
N LEU A 189 14.86 12.32 -10.77
CA LEU A 189 16.30 12.50 -10.50
C LEU A 189 17.22 12.00 -11.61
N ALA A 190 16.78 11.14 -12.53
CA ALA A 190 17.71 10.44 -13.45
C ALA A 190 18.49 11.39 -14.37
N ASP A 191 17.84 12.46 -14.84
CA ASP A 191 18.43 13.39 -15.81
C ASP A 191 19.31 14.46 -15.13
N GLU A 192 18.94 14.90 -13.92
CA GLU A 192 19.60 15.99 -13.21
C GLU A 192 20.68 15.48 -12.23
N GLU A 193 20.42 14.37 -11.52
CA GLU A 193 21.18 13.93 -10.34
C GLU A 193 21.32 12.38 -10.30
N PRO A 194 21.92 11.73 -11.33
CA PRO A 194 21.96 10.28 -11.45
C PRO A 194 22.72 9.57 -10.31
N GLU A 195 23.75 10.21 -9.74
CA GLU A 195 24.46 9.68 -8.57
C GLU A 195 23.60 9.72 -7.30
N LEU A 196 22.82 10.80 -7.12
CA LEU A 196 21.88 10.92 -6.00
C LEU A 196 20.78 9.87 -6.10
N LEU A 197 20.25 9.65 -7.30
CA LEU A 197 19.29 8.57 -7.58
C LEU A 197 19.88 7.20 -7.19
N ALA A 198 21.10 6.89 -7.62
CA ALA A 198 21.73 5.61 -7.29
C ALA A 198 21.87 5.41 -5.78
N ARG A 199 22.28 6.47 -5.05
CA ARG A 199 22.37 6.45 -3.58
C ARG A 199 21.00 6.29 -2.92
N LEU A 200 19.96 6.97 -3.42
CA LEU A 200 18.61 6.86 -2.89
C LEU A 200 18.05 5.43 -3.07
N LEU A 201 18.28 4.81 -4.22
CA LEU A 201 17.85 3.44 -4.48
C LEU A 201 18.62 2.41 -3.64
N SER A 202 19.90 2.66 -3.38
CA SER A 202 20.67 1.86 -2.41
C SER A 202 20.07 1.98 -1.01
N LEU A 203 19.84 3.22 -0.54
CA LEU A 203 19.23 3.48 0.76
C LEU A 203 17.85 2.83 0.88
N LYS A 204 17.01 2.89 -0.15
CA LYS A 204 15.71 2.19 -0.17
C LYS A 204 15.89 0.69 0.06
N GLY A 205 16.86 0.06 -0.59
CA GLY A 205 17.15 -1.36 -0.38
C GLY A 205 17.54 -1.68 1.07
N GLU A 206 18.41 -0.86 1.66
CA GLU A 206 18.83 -0.98 3.07
C GLU A 206 17.64 -0.78 4.03
N VAL A 207 16.84 0.26 3.80
CA VAL A 207 15.63 0.58 4.57
C VAL A 207 14.61 -0.56 4.52
N GLN A 208 14.35 -1.13 3.35
CA GLN A 208 13.40 -2.23 3.20
C GLN A 208 13.91 -3.51 3.87
N ASN A 209 15.20 -3.81 3.74
CA ASN A 209 15.83 -4.92 4.44
C ASN A 209 15.74 -4.75 5.97
N PHE A 210 16.00 -3.56 6.49
CA PHE A 210 15.89 -3.25 7.91
C PHE A 210 14.43 -3.30 8.40
N THR A 211 13.50 -2.75 7.62
CA THR A 211 12.06 -2.72 7.98
C THR A 211 11.48 -4.13 8.03
N ALA A 212 11.95 -5.04 7.17
CA ALA A 212 11.56 -6.45 7.14
C ALA A 212 12.11 -7.26 8.31
N GLN A 213 13.12 -6.76 9.03
CA GLN A 213 13.64 -7.42 10.22
C GLN A 213 12.63 -7.33 11.36
N ARG A 214 12.51 -8.43 12.11
CA ARG A 214 11.66 -8.47 13.30
C ARG A 214 12.27 -7.55 14.36
N LEU A 215 11.48 -6.59 14.84
CA LEU A 215 11.88 -5.77 15.98
C LEU A 215 12.10 -6.67 17.21
N PRO A 216 13.23 -6.52 17.92
CA PRO A 216 13.55 -7.35 19.08
C PRO A 216 12.52 -7.14 20.20
N GLY A 217 12.20 -8.22 20.91
CA GLY A 217 11.23 -8.21 22.01
C GLY A 217 10.24 -9.37 21.94
N PHE A 218 9.59 -9.65 23.07
CA PHE A 218 8.57 -10.69 23.18
C PHE A 218 7.17 -10.21 22.80
N ALA A 219 6.93 -8.89 22.86
CA ALA A 219 5.66 -8.26 22.51
C ALA A 219 5.71 -7.63 21.11
N PRO A 220 4.59 -7.58 20.38
CA PRO A 220 4.49 -6.76 19.17
C PRO A 220 4.85 -5.29 19.48
N PRO A 221 5.60 -4.61 18.59
CA PRO A 221 5.94 -3.21 18.78
C PRO A 221 4.67 -2.33 18.73
N SER A 222 4.64 -1.28 19.56
CA SER A 222 3.56 -0.29 19.52
C SER A 222 3.60 0.52 18.22
N ALA A 223 2.46 1.11 17.85
CA ALA A 223 2.39 2.00 16.69
C ALA A 223 3.37 3.18 16.79
N ASP A 224 3.55 3.75 17.98
CA ASP A 224 4.51 4.83 18.21
C ASP A 224 5.96 4.39 17.94
N THR A 225 6.34 3.18 18.37
CA THR A 225 7.67 2.62 18.08
C THR A 225 7.87 2.41 16.58
N ILE A 226 6.85 1.88 15.89
CA ILE A 226 6.92 1.68 14.44
C ILE A 226 6.99 3.03 13.70
N ASN A 227 6.17 4.01 14.09
CA ASN A 227 6.17 5.34 13.48
C ASN A 227 7.49 6.08 13.75
N ALA A 228 8.06 5.98 14.95
CA ALA A 228 9.36 6.58 15.25
C ALA A 228 10.49 5.96 14.41
N ARG A 229 10.49 4.63 14.25
CA ARG A 229 11.42 3.93 13.35
C ARG A 229 11.23 4.42 11.91
N ASN A 230 10.00 4.44 11.42
CA ASN A 230 9.70 4.87 10.05
C ASN A 230 10.13 6.31 9.80
N GLN A 231 9.86 7.22 10.75
CA GLN A 231 10.30 8.61 10.68
C GLN A 231 11.83 8.70 10.55
N HIS A 232 12.57 7.98 11.40
CA HIS A 232 14.03 7.96 11.33
C HIS A 232 14.56 7.56 9.94
N LEU A 233 13.96 6.54 9.32
CA LEU A 233 14.35 6.05 7.99
C LEU A 233 13.99 7.06 6.89
N ILE A 234 12.87 7.76 7.02
CA ILE A 234 12.47 8.85 6.11
C ILE A 234 13.42 10.06 6.28
N ASP A 235 13.81 10.39 7.51
CA ASP A 235 14.74 11.48 7.79
C ASP A 235 16.13 11.21 7.20
N GLN A 236 16.58 9.95 7.15
CA GLN A 236 17.81 9.59 6.43
C GLN A 236 17.71 9.89 4.92
N ALA A 237 16.55 9.63 4.30
CA ALA A 237 16.30 10.01 2.92
C ALA A 237 16.27 11.54 2.74
N ALA A 238 15.69 12.27 3.70
CA ALA A 238 15.69 13.74 3.70
C ALA A 238 17.11 14.32 3.78
N LEU A 239 17.96 13.76 4.65
CA LEU A 239 19.37 14.14 4.76
C LEU A 239 20.14 13.87 3.46
N LEU A 240 19.87 12.73 2.81
CA LEU A 240 20.51 12.36 1.56
C LEU A 240 20.11 13.30 0.40
N LEU A 241 18.81 13.55 0.25
CA LEU A 241 18.25 14.28 -0.89
C LEU A 241 18.39 15.81 -0.75
N GLY A 242 18.41 16.30 0.48
CA GLY A 242 18.19 17.72 0.78
C GLY A 242 16.73 18.13 0.52
N PRO A 243 16.32 19.33 0.97
CA PRO A 243 14.91 19.71 1.03
C PRO A 243 14.17 19.67 -0.31
N LYS A 244 14.77 20.25 -1.35
CA LYS A 244 14.15 20.36 -2.69
C LYS A 244 13.90 18.99 -3.31
N HIS A 245 14.88 18.09 -3.30
CA HIS A 245 14.72 16.76 -3.90
C HIS A 245 13.86 15.86 -3.04
N PHE A 246 13.92 16.00 -1.71
CA PHE A 246 13.05 15.26 -0.81
C PHE A 246 11.58 15.55 -1.11
N GLU A 247 11.19 16.83 -1.17
CA GLU A 247 9.81 17.21 -1.43
C GLU A 247 9.33 16.76 -2.82
N ARG A 248 10.18 16.84 -3.85
CA ARG A 248 9.88 16.29 -5.20
C ARG A 248 9.61 14.78 -5.19
N VAL A 249 10.38 14.02 -4.41
CA VAL A 249 10.30 12.56 -4.39
C VAL A 249 9.19 12.05 -3.46
N PHE A 250 9.03 12.66 -2.29
CA PHE A 250 8.12 12.19 -1.25
C PHE A 250 6.77 12.92 -1.24
N GLY A 251 6.68 14.10 -1.84
CA GLY A 251 5.46 14.90 -1.95
C GLY A 251 5.10 15.71 -0.71
N PHE A 252 6.03 15.87 0.24
CA PHE A 252 5.88 16.66 1.46
C PHE A 252 7.25 17.18 1.94
N PRO A 253 7.30 18.28 2.70
CA PRO A 253 8.56 18.88 3.17
C PRO A 253 9.31 17.99 4.18
N PRO A 254 10.65 18.09 4.24
CA PRO A 254 11.44 17.35 5.24
C PRO A 254 11.08 17.81 6.67
N GLY A 255 11.16 16.88 7.63
CA GLY A 255 10.85 17.14 9.03
C GLY A 255 9.36 17.16 9.37
N GLU A 256 8.47 17.03 8.39
CA GLU A 256 7.06 16.75 8.65
C GLU A 256 6.91 15.39 9.36
N LYS A 257 6.06 15.35 10.39
CA LYS A 257 5.84 14.14 11.18
C LYS A 257 4.91 13.18 10.43
N ILE A 258 5.41 11.99 10.13
CA ILE A 258 4.75 10.97 9.34
C ILE A 258 4.34 9.78 10.23
N ASN A 259 3.04 9.72 10.58
CA ASN A 259 2.47 8.61 11.35
C ASN A 259 1.76 7.61 10.41
N LEU A 260 2.52 6.71 9.78
CA LEU A 260 1.99 5.72 8.84
C LEU A 260 1.11 4.65 9.48
N VAL A 261 1.32 4.38 10.76
CA VAL A 261 0.63 3.33 11.49
C VAL A 261 -0.34 3.95 12.47
N ASP A 262 -1.61 3.59 12.32
CA ASP A 262 -2.67 3.93 13.28
C ASP A 262 -2.51 3.14 14.59
N PRO A 263 -2.39 3.81 15.74
CA PRO A 263 -2.45 3.17 17.04
C PRO A 263 -3.74 2.37 17.29
N SER A 264 -4.88 2.78 16.73
CA SER A 264 -6.18 2.10 16.89
C SER A 264 -6.21 0.72 16.21
N VAL A 265 -5.47 0.58 15.10
CA VAL A 265 -5.37 -0.67 14.35
C VAL A 265 -4.55 -1.71 15.10
N ILE A 266 -3.44 -1.30 15.73
CA ILE A 266 -2.57 -2.22 16.48
C ILE A 266 -3.15 -2.57 17.85
N SER A 267 -3.84 -1.63 18.51
CA SER A 267 -4.43 -1.85 19.83
C SER A 267 -5.75 -2.63 19.80
N GLY A 268 -6.33 -2.89 18.62
CA GLY A 268 -7.62 -3.55 18.48
C GLY A 268 -8.83 -2.70 18.90
N ASN A 269 -8.62 -1.43 19.27
CA ASN A 269 -9.65 -0.50 19.72
C ASN A 269 -10.11 0.41 18.59
N ARG A 270 -10.74 -0.16 17.55
CA ARG A 270 -11.41 0.66 16.53
C ARG A 270 -12.81 1.02 17.02
N SER A 271 -13.12 2.32 17.12
CA SER A 271 -14.50 2.80 17.24
C SER A 271 -15.24 2.40 15.95
N LYS A 272 -16.35 1.67 16.11
CA LYS A 272 -17.24 1.30 15.00
C LYS A 272 -17.98 2.50 14.44
#